data_AF-A0A0Q8BL56-F1
#
_entry.id   AF-A0A0Q8BL56-F1
#
_cell.length_a   1.000
_cell.length_b   1.000
_cell.length_c   1.000
_cell.angle_alpha   90.00
_cell.angle_beta   90.00
_cell.angle_gamma   90.00
#
_symmetry.space_group_name_H-M   'P 1'
#
loop_
_entity.id
_entity.type
_entity.pdbx_description
1 polymer ?
#
loop_
_entity_poly.entity_id
_entity_poly.type
_entity_poly.pdbx_seq_one_letter_code
_entity_poly.pdbx_strand_id
1 'polypeptide(L)'
;MKSFRDQRRDNRQHQAVKPRAGQVGQRDAGPQQGGPKPKREERLQPKPELRVLARREGALPGERLPLVLEVAPNADYALLDSGGGEKLEQYGPYRIVRPEGQAIWQRALPAREWDRADAVFTGDTDEEGMGRWRFPKTPLGETWPMKHDGLDYLGRFTSFRHVGVFPEQASHWDHMASLIVAAKRPVKVLNLFGYTGLASLVAARAGAEVTHVDASKKAIGWARENQEIARLADKPIRWIVEDAMKFAEREERRGSRYDIILFDPPAYGRGPKGEVWQLFEHLPALTDICRSILTPKPLAVVLTAYSIRASFFAIHALMRDTFAGMGGRVESGELIIREQSAGRALSTSLFSRWVAQ
;
A
#
# COMPACT_ATOMS: atom_id res chain seq x y z
N MET A 1 -52.78 6.55 1.74
CA MET A 1 -53.97 7.11 1.07
C MET A 1 -53.87 6.84 -0.43
N LYS A 2 -54.84 6.13 -1.02
CA LYS A 2 -54.94 5.80 -2.46
C LYS A 2 -55.80 6.85 -3.18
N SER A 3 -55.51 7.12 -4.46
CA SER A 3 -56.44 7.69 -5.47
C SER A 3 -55.67 7.92 -6.79
N PHE A 4 -56.14 7.76 -8.02
CA PHE A 4 -57.36 7.26 -8.69
C PHE A 4 -56.95 7.17 -10.18
N ARG A 5 -57.24 6.07 -10.89
CA ARG A 5 -57.67 6.07 -12.30
C ARG A 5 -57.83 4.63 -12.79
N ASP A 6 -59.03 4.15 -12.55
CA ASP A 6 -59.66 3.10 -13.34
C ASP A 6 -60.55 3.83 -14.35
N GLN A 7 -60.31 3.66 -15.65
CA GLN A 7 -61.32 3.82 -16.69
C GLN A 7 -60.78 3.41 -18.06
N ARG A 8 -61.50 2.46 -18.66
CA ARG A 8 -61.66 2.18 -20.10
C ARG A 8 -60.74 1.14 -20.74
N ARG A 9 -61.21 -0.11 -20.60
CA ARG A 9 -61.34 -1.06 -21.74
C ARG A 9 -62.22 -0.45 -22.85
N ASP A 10 -61.79 -0.62 -24.10
CA ASP A 10 -62.57 -1.03 -25.29
C ASP A 10 -62.06 -0.36 -26.57
N ASN A 11 -61.40 -1.13 -27.45
CA ASN A 11 -61.85 -1.37 -28.84
C ASN A 11 -60.88 -2.24 -29.67
N ARG A 12 -61.42 -3.38 -30.17
CA ARG A 12 -61.38 -3.95 -31.56
C ARG A 12 -60.04 -4.03 -32.33
N GLN A 13 -59.74 -4.99 -33.22
CA GLN A 13 -60.30 -6.24 -33.78
C GLN A 13 -59.14 -6.81 -34.65
N HIS A 14 -58.71 -8.06 -34.46
CA HIS A 14 -58.81 -9.19 -35.41
C HIS A 14 -58.72 -8.92 -36.92
N GLN A 15 -57.71 -9.50 -37.57
CA GLN A 15 -57.83 -10.16 -38.88
C GLN A 15 -56.78 -11.26 -39.08
N ALA A 16 -57.22 -12.33 -39.75
CA ALA A 16 -56.59 -13.64 -39.86
C ALA A 16 -56.03 -13.89 -41.26
N VAL A 17 -55.12 -14.86 -41.42
CA VAL A 17 -54.76 -15.45 -42.73
C VAL A 17 -54.68 -16.98 -42.63
N LYS A 18 -55.37 -17.64 -43.58
CA LYS A 18 -55.49 -19.11 -43.78
C LYS A 18 -54.43 -19.65 -44.77
N PRO A 19 -54.21 -20.97 -44.85
CA PRO A 19 -53.04 -21.61 -45.47
C PRO A 19 -53.28 -22.14 -46.90
N ARG A 20 -52.21 -22.52 -47.62
CA ARG A 20 -52.27 -23.47 -48.76
C ARG A 20 -50.97 -24.25 -48.97
N ALA A 21 -51.17 -25.45 -49.55
CA ALA A 21 -50.30 -26.62 -49.60
C ALA A 21 -49.14 -26.58 -50.63
N GLY A 22 -48.05 -27.28 -50.27
CA GLY A 22 -47.56 -28.47 -51.00
C GLY A 22 -46.59 -28.26 -52.17
N GLN A 23 -45.32 -28.67 -52.00
CA GLN A 23 -44.62 -29.60 -52.90
C GLN A 23 -43.27 -30.07 -52.31
N VAL A 24 -42.91 -31.29 -52.71
CA VAL A 24 -41.87 -32.17 -52.17
C VAL A 24 -40.51 -31.90 -52.81
N GLY A 25 -39.43 -32.01 -52.03
CA GLY A 25 -38.06 -32.13 -52.53
C GLY A 25 -37.08 -32.51 -51.42
N GLN A 26 -36.76 -33.80 -51.30
CA GLN A 26 -35.64 -34.29 -50.49
C GLN A 26 -34.30 -33.84 -51.09
N ARG A 27 -33.33 -33.47 -50.22
CA ARG A 27 -31.91 -33.86 -50.32
C ARG A 27 -31.13 -33.46 -49.05
N ASP A 28 -30.41 -34.43 -48.53
CA ASP A 28 -29.45 -34.37 -47.43
C ASP A 28 -28.28 -33.40 -47.67
N ALA A 29 -27.79 -32.76 -46.60
CA ALA A 29 -26.37 -32.45 -46.37
C ALA A 29 -26.14 -31.99 -44.91
N GLY A 30 -25.06 -32.48 -44.30
CA GLY A 30 -24.78 -32.44 -42.86
C GLY A 30 -24.33 -31.09 -42.28
N PRO A 31 -23.99 -31.05 -40.98
CA PRO A 31 -23.75 -29.81 -40.23
C PRO A 31 -22.42 -29.16 -40.61
N GLN A 32 -22.46 -27.86 -40.95
CA GLN A 32 -21.27 -27.05 -41.17
C GLN A 32 -20.54 -26.79 -39.86
N GLN A 33 -19.31 -27.30 -39.76
CA GLN A 33 -18.35 -26.94 -38.72
C GLN A 33 -17.93 -25.47 -38.90
N GLY A 34 -18.28 -24.62 -37.94
CA GLY A 34 -17.75 -23.26 -37.84
C GLY A 34 -16.26 -23.30 -37.49
N GLY A 35 -15.41 -22.86 -38.41
CA GLY A 35 -13.98 -22.74 -38.19
C GLY A 35 -13.62 -21.78 -37.04
N PRO A 36 -12.45 -21.96 -36.41
CA PRO A 36 -12.04 -21.16 -35.26
C PRO A 36 -11.84 -19.69 -35.67
N LYS A 37 -12.46 -18.78 -34.89
CA LYS A 37 -12.22 -17.33 -34.99
C LYS A 37 -10.72 -17.05 -34.75
N PRO A 38 -10.08 -16.15 -35.51
CA PRO A 38 -8.68 -15.82 -35.29
C PRO A 38 -8.51 -15.22 -33.89
N LYS A 39 -7.59 -15.81 -33.11
CA LYS A 39 -7.15 -15.23 -31.84
C LYS A 39 -6.60 -13.84 -32.13
N ARG A 40 -7.17 -12.84 -31.47
CA ARG A 40 -6.64 -11.48 -31.45
C ARG A 40 -5.25 -11.58 -30.84
N GLU A 41 -4.20 -11.43 -31.65
CA GLU A 41 -2.83 -11.32 -31.15
C GLU A 41 -2.80 -10.16 -30.16
N GLU A 42 -2.61 -10.46 -28.87
CA GLU A 42 -2.17 -9.47 -27.91
C GLU A 42 -0.85 -8.93 -28.44
N ARG A 43 -0.86 -7.68 -28.92
CA ARG A 43 0.37 -6.94 -29.17
C ARG A 43 1.13 -6.93 -27.85
N LEU A 44 2.15 -7.78 -27.73
CA LEU A 44 3.15 -7.73 -26.68
C LEU A 44 3.70 -6.30 -26.69
N GLN A 45 3.32 -5.52 -25.68
CA GLN A 45 3.95 -4.22 -25.48
C GLN A 45 5.45 -4.50 -25.26
N PRO A 46 6.35 -3.73 -25.90
CA PRO A 46 7.77 -3.91 -25.66
C PRO A 46 8.03 -3.79 -24.16
N LYS A 47 8.76 -4.76 -23.61
CA LYS A 47 9.20 -4.71 -22.21
C LYS A 47 9.92 -3.37 -22.02
N PRO A 48 9.56 -2.55 -21.02
CA PRO A 48 10.29 -1.32 -20.77
C PRO A 48 11.78 -1.64 -20.61
N GLU A 49 12.64 -0.92 -21.33
CA GLU A 49 14.08 -1.06 -21.17
C GLU A 49 14.46 -0.60 -19.75
N LEU A 50 15.06 -1.51 -18.99
CA LEU A 50 15.53 -1.20 -17.64
C LEU A 50 16.66 -0.16 -17.73
N ARG A 51 16.62 0.83 -16.84
CA ARG A 51 17.68 1.84 -16.68
C ARG A 51 19.03 1.16 -16.55
N VAL A 52 19.99 1.53 -17.40
CA VAL A 52 21.37 1.05 -17.27
C VAL A 52 21.99 1.71 -16.04
N LEU A 53 22.32 0.90 -15.04
CA LEU A 53 22.93 1.36 -13.80
C LEU A 53 24.46 1.30 -13.92
N ALA A 54 25.11 2.41 -13.58
CA ALA A 54 26.56 2.48 -13.42
C ALA A 54 26.89 2.63 -11.93
N ARG A 55 28.00 2.03 -11.50
CA ARG A 55 28.51 2.22 -10.14
C ARG A 55 28.82 3.70 -9.93
N ARG A 56 28.31 4.26 -8.84
CA ARG A 56 28.58 5.65 -8.46
C ARG A 56 30.00 5.77 -7.91
N GLU A 57 30.72 6.81 -8.34
CA GLU A 57 32.07 7.11 -7.84
C GLU A 57 32.02 7.74 -6.43
N GLY A 58 33.16 7.70 -5.73
CA GLY A 58 33.32 8.27 -4.39
C GLY A 58 33.22 7.24 -3.26
N ALA A 59 33.50 7.70 -2.04
CA ALA A 59 33.43 6.86 -0.84
C ALA A 59 31.97 6.45 -0.53
N LEU A 60 31.78 5.22 -0.07
CA LEU A 60 30.49 4.79 0.47
C LEU A 60 30.12 5.65 1.70
N PRO A 61 28.83 5.96 1.93
CA PRO A 61 28.40 6.59 3.17
C PRO A 61 28.84 5.79 4.40
N GLY A 62 28.94 6.45 5.55
CA GLY A 62 29.09 5.75 6.83
C GLY A 62 27.94 4.78 7.05
N GLU A 63 28.09 3.81 7.95
CA GLU A 63 27.05 2.79 8.17
C GLU A 63 26.70 2.62 9.65
N ARG A 64 25.47 2.18 9.90
CA ARG A 64 25.02 1.69 11.21
C ARG A 64 24.12 0.47 11.00
N LEU A 65 24.64 -0.70 11.38
CA LEU A 65 23.95 -1.97 11.27
C LEU A 65 24.43 -2.97 12.34
N PRO A 66 23.59 -3.93 12.77
CA PRO A 66 22.14 -3.94 12.55
C PRO A 66 21.46 -2.87 13.42
N LEU A 67 20.43 -2.21 12.89
CA LEU A 67 19.57 -1.32 13.65
C LEU A 67 18.16 -1.92 13.75
N VAL A 68 17.74 -2.30 14.94
CA VAL A 68 16.36 -2.75 15.21
C VAL A 68 15.56 -1.53 15.69
N LEU A 69 14.52 -1.18 14.95
CA LEU A 69 13.57 -0.13 15.31
C LEU A 69 12.34 -0.79 15.93
N GLU A 70 12.01 -0.41 17.16
CA GLU A 70 10.88 -0.96 17.90
C GLU A 70 9.80 0.11 18.07
N VAL A 71 8.55 -0.26 17.79
CA VAL A 71 7.38 0.56 18.14
C VAL A 71 6.72 0.00 19.38
N ALA A 72 6.72 0.80 20.44
CA ALA A 72 6.04 0.49 21.68
C ALA A 72 4.51 0.61 21.52
N PRO A 73 3.72 -0.13 22.30
CA PRO A 73 2.28 0.06 22.34
C PRO A 73 1.93 1.48 22.78
N ASN A 74 0.83 2.00 22.24
CA ASN A 74 0.28 3.30 22.58
C ASN A 74 -1.23 3.17 22.88
N ALA A 75 -1.91 4.30 23.09
CA ALA A 75 -3.32 4.32 23.45
C ALA A 75 -4.24 3.65 22.40
N ASP A 76 -3.86 3.73 21.12
CA ASP A 76 -4.70 3.28 20.01
C ASP A 76 -4.14 2.05 19.30
N TYR A 77 -2.90 1.63 19.55
CA TYR A 77 -2.35 0.40 19.00
C TYR A 77 -1.53 -0.40 20.00
N ALA A 78 -1.78 -1.71 20.07
CA ALA A 78 -0.91 -2.66 20.75
C ALA A 78 -0.98 -4.05 20.11
N LEU A 79 0.15 -4.75 20.02
CA LEU A 79 0.17 -6.19 19.82
C LEU A 79 -0.09 -6.86 21.18
N LEU A 80 -1.25 -7.48 21.35
CA LEU A 80 -1.66 -8.07 22.62
C LEU A 80 -1.02 -9.44 22.82
N ASP A 81 -1.07 -10.29 21.80
CA ASP A 81 -0.48 -11.63 21.80
C ASP A 81 -0.23 -12.13 20.38
N SER A 82 0.64 -13.11 20.24
CA SER A 82 0.94 -13.76 18.96
C SER A 82 1.25 -15.24 19.16
N GLY A 83 0.97 -16.04 18.14
CA GLY A 83 1.29 -17.46 18.12
C GLY A 83 0.27 -18.32 17.37
N GLY A 84 0.69 -19.51 16.98
CA GLY A 84 -0.12 -20.43 16.17
C GLY A 84 -0.43 -19.88 14.77
N GLY A 85 0.48 -19.07 14.21
CA GLY A 85 0.30 -18.47 12.88
C GLY A 85 -0.65 -17.27 12.84
N GLU A 86 -1.02 -16.71 13.99
CA GLU A 86 -1.92 -15.55 14.10
C GLU A 86 -1.37 -14.51 15.09
N LYS A 87 -1.90 -13.29 15.00
CA LYS A 87 -1.69 -12.20 15.95
C LYS A 87 -3.02 -11.59 16.40
N LEU A 88 -3.06 -11.20 17.67
CA LEU A 88 -4.16 -10.50 18.32
C LEU A 88 -3.70 -9.07 18.62
N GLU A 89 -4.38 -8.09 18.02
CA GLU A 89 -4.01 -6.68 18.07
C GLU A 89 -5.16 -5.84 18.61
N GLN A 90 -4.82 -4.78 19.34
CA GLN A 90 -5.75 -3.70 19.70
C GLN A 90 -5.58 -2.57 18.67
N TYR A 91 -6.67 -2.17 18.02
CA TYR A 91 -6.76 -1.00 17.15
C TYR A 91 -7.91 -0.10 17.64
N GLY A 92 -7.59 0.92 18.42
CA GLY A 92 -8.55 1.82 19.04
C GLY A 92 -9.59 1.02 19.83
N PRO A 93 -10.89 1.08 19.49
CA PRO A 93 -11.93 0.34 20.21
C PRO A 93 -11.94 -1.17 19.92
N TYR A 94 -11.23 -1.66 18.90
CA TYR A 94 -11.41 -3.02 18.39
C TYR A 94 -10.23 -3.94 18.67
N ARG A 95 -10.54 -5.16 19.11
CA ARG A 95 -9.63 -6.30 19.11
C ARG A 95 -9.73 -7.04 17.78
N ILE A 96 -8.61 -7.18 17.10
CA ILE A 96 -8.54 -7.71 15.75
C ILE A 96 -7.59 -8.92 15.71
N VAL A 97 -8.05 -10.04 15.16
CA VAL A 97 -7.22 -11.22 14.89
C VAL A 97 -6.90 -11.27 13.41
N ARG A 98 -5.61 -11.45 13.09
CA ARG A 98 -5.11 -11.57 11.71
C ARG A 98 -4.09 -12.71 11.58
N PRO A 99 -3.96 -13.32 10.38
CA PRO A 99 -2.87 -14.23 10.08
C PRO A 99 -1.50 -13.55 10.19
N GLU A 100 -0.53 -14.30 10.73
CA GLU A 100 0.87 -13.92 10.86
C GLU A 100 1.74 -15.19 10.78
N GLY A 101 2.13 -15.57 9.56
CA GLY A 101 2.78 -16.87 9.30
C GLY A 101 4.12 -17.06 10.02
N GLN A 102 4.81 -15.97 10.38
CA GLN A 102 6.08 -16.02 11.12
C GLN A 102 5.88 -16.25 12.63
N ALA A 103 4.66 -16.06 13.17
CA ALA A 103 4.34 -16.28 14.58
C ALA A 103 4.16 -17.78 14.87
N ILE A 104 5.22 -18.56 14.64
CA ILE A 104 5.26 -20.03 14.73
C ILE A 104 5.32 -20.56 16.17
N TRP A 105 5.45 -19.67 17.15
CA TRP A 105 5.43 -20.00 18.58
C TRP A 105 4.01 -20.21 19.11
N GLN A 106 3.88 -20.66 20.35
CA GLN A 106 2.59 -20.87 21.02
C GLN A 106 2.01 -19.56 21.57
N ARG A 107 0.68 -19.42 21.60
CA ARG A 107 0.02 -18.26 22.21
C ARG A 107 0.31 -18.20 23.72
N ALA A 108 0.49 -17.00 24.26
CA ALA A 108 0.72 -16.83 25.69
C ALA A 108 -0.58 -16.50 26.45
N LEU A 109 -1.52 -15.80 25.81
CA LEU A 109 -2.82 -15.53 26.40
C LEU A 109 -3.76 -16.74 26.29
N PRO A 110 -4.65 -16.95 27.28
CA PRO A 110 -5.65 -18.01 27.21
C PRO A 110 -6.65 -17.76 26.07
N ALA A 111 -7.26 -18.82 25.54
CA ALA A 111 -8.22 -18.77 24.42
C ALA A 111 -9.34 -17.73 24.62
N ARG A 112 -9.82 -17.57 25.86
CA ARG A 112 -10.84 -16.56 26.22
C ARG A 112 -10.48 -15.11 25.85
N GLU A 113 -9.19 -14.77 25.77
CA GLU A 113 -8.77 -13.43 25.33
C GLU A 113 -8.84 -13.26 23.82
N TRP A 114 -8.59 -14.34 23.07
CA TRP A 114 -8.72 -14.39 21.62
C TRP A 114 -10.20 -14.42 21.18
N ASP A 115 -11.05 -15.13 21.93
CA ASP A 115 -12.50 -15.18 21.70
C ASP A 115 -13.19 -13.82 21.88
N ARG A 116 -12.52 -12.86 22.54
CA ARG A 116 -12.98 -11.47 22.69
C ARG A 116 -12.73 -10.61 21.45
N ALA A 117 -12.18 -11.15 20.37
CA ALA A 117 -11.99 -10.41 19.13
C ALA A 117 -13.30 -9.83 18.60
N ASP A 118 -13.25 -8.58 18.16
CA ASP A 118 -14.36 -7.89 17.50
C ASP A 118 -14.35 -8.18 16.00
N ALA A 119 -13.17 -8.41 15.43
CA ALA A 119 -12.98 -8.78 14.03
C ALA A 119 -11.90 -9.85 13.86
N VAL A 120 -12.16 -10.81 12.97
CA VAL A 120 -11.21 -11.87 12.59
C VAL A 120 -11.10 -11.89 11.07
N PHE A 121 -9.88 -11.73 10.54
CA PHE A 121 -9.65 -11.90 9.11
C PHE A 121 -9.57 -13.39 8.76
N THR A 122 -10.34 -13.81 7.76
CA THR A 122 -10.37 -15.18 7.26
C THR A 122 -10.19 -15.16 5.74
N GLY A 123 -9.50 -16.13 5.16
CA GLY A 123 -9.32 -16.20 3.70
C GLY A 123 -7.87 -16.47 3.33
N ASP A 124 -7.47 -16.02 2.14
CA ASP A 124 -6.10 -16.11 1.67
C ASP A 124 -5.16 -15.36 2.63
N THR A 125 -4.12 -16.04 3.07
CA THR A 125 -3.15 -15.53 4.05
C THR A 125 -2.02 -14.74 3.43
N ASP A 126 -1.89 -14.75 2.09
CA ASP A 126 -0.95 -13.90 1.37
C ASP A 126 -1.26 -12.41 1.60
N GLU A 127 -0.24 -11.54 1.55
CA GLU A 127 -0.43 -10.11 1.88
C GLU A 127 -1.45 -9.41 0.98
N GLU A 128 -1.47 -9.79 -0.29
CA GLU A 128 -2.39 -9.34 -1.33
C GLU A 128 -3.56 -10.32 -1.54
N GLY A 129 -3.67 -11.34 -0.68
CA GLY A 129 -4.71 -12.36 -0.73
C GLY A 129 -6.10 -11.78 -0.43
N MET A 130 -7.09 -12.15 -1.24
CA MET A 130 -8.48 -11.78 -0.96
C MET A 130 -9.01 -12.60 0.21
N GLY A 131 -9.67 -11.93 1.14
CA GLY A 131 -10.35 -12.58 2.26
C GLY A 131 -11.62 -11.87 2.68
N ARG A 132 -12.11 -12.26 3.85
CA ARG A 132 -13.34 -11.78 4.45
C ARG A 132 -13.15 -11.57 5.95
N TRP A 133 -13.64 -10.43 6.42
CA TRP A 133 -13.76 -10.15 7.84
C TRP A 133 -14.99 -10.83 8.43
N ARG A 134 -14.78 -11.58 9.51
CA ARG A 134 -15.84 -12.09 10.39
C ARG A 134 -15.94 -11.18 11.61
N PHE A 135 -17.16 -10.83 12.00
CA PHE A 135 -17.44 -10.04 13.19
C PHE A 135 -18.22 -10.90 14.20
N PRO A 136 -17.56 -11.55 15.19
CA PRO A 136 -18.20 -12.55 16.04
C PRO A 136 -19.32 -12.02 16.93
N LYS A 137 -19.24 -10.74 17.33
CA LYS A 137 -20.18 -10.11 18.27
C LYS A 137 -21.34 -9.41 17.55
N THR A 138 -21.00 -8.43 16.71
CA THR A 138 -21.96 -7.60 15.96
C THR A 138 -21.32 -7.15 14.66
N PRO A 139 -22.08 -6.95 13.56
CA PRO A 139 -21.56 -6.30 12.37
C PRO A 139 -20.91 -4.95 12.70
N LEU A 140 -19.70 -4.72 12.16
CA LEU A 140 -18.97 -3.46 12.30
C LEU A 140 -19.07 -2.65 10.99
N GLY A 141 -18.97 -1.32 11.12
CA GLY A 141 -18.84 -0.43 9.97
C GLY A 141 -17.50 -0.61 9.26
N GLU A 142 -17.35 0.00 8.09
CA GLU A 142 -16.12 -0.11 7.28
C GLU A 142 -14.90 0.52 7.99
N THR A 143 -15.09 1.62 8.72
CA THR A 143 -14.02 2.41 9.33
C THR A 143 -14.25 2.68 10.82
N TRP A 144 -13.17 3.02 11.52
CA TRP A 144 -13.21 3.49 12.90
C TRP A 144 -12.11 4.54 13.15
N PRO A 145 -12.32 5.47 14.10
CA PRO A 145 -11.34 6.51 14.41
C PRO A 145 -10.12 5.94 15.14
N MET A 146 -8.96 6.47 14.80
CA MET A 146 -7.65 6.17 15.36
C MET A 146 -6.82 7.44 15.48
N LYS A 147 -5.79 7.43 16.32
CA LYS A 147 -4.84 8.51 16.53
C LYS A 147 -3.41 7.98 16.53
N HIS A 148 -2.51 8.75 15.94
CA HIS A 148 -1.07 8.56 16.06
C HIS A 148 -0.44 9.90 16.42
N ASP A 149 0.13 10.02 17.62
CA ASP A 149 0.72 11.27 18.11
C ASP A 149 -0.25 12.47 17.98
N GLY A 150 -1.53 12.26 18.32
CA GLY A 150 -2.58 13.27 18.18
C GLY A 150 -3.07 13.54 16.74
N LEU A 151 -2.49 12.92 15.71
CA LEU A 151 -3.01 12.95 14.34
C LEU A 151 -4.17 11.96 14.20
N ASP A 152 -5.37 12.47 13.91
CA ASP A 152 -6.55 11.63 13.63
C ASP A 152 -6.43 10.93 12.27
N TYR A 153 -6.79 9.65 12.20
CA TYR A 153 -6.92 8.88 10.98
C TYR A 153 -7.99 7.77 11.13
N LEU A 154 -8.27 7.04 10.06
CA LEU A 154 -9.23 5.94 10.05
C LEU A 154 -8.53 4.58 9.94
N GLY A 155 -8.81 3.70 10.91
CA GLY A 155 -8.69 2.27 10.67
C GLY A 155 -9.79 1.82 9.71
N ARG A 156 -9.52 0.81 8.88
CA ARG A 156 -10.45 0.36 7.83
C ARG A 156 -10.41 -1.14 7.61
N PHE A 157 -11.58 -1.78 7.64
CA PHE A 157 -11.73 -3.15 7.14
C PHE A 157 -11.78 -3.13 5.61
N THR A 158 -10.85 -3.83 4.98
CA THR A 158 -10.77 -3.94 3.52
C THR A 158 -11.01 -5.39 3.07
N SER A 159 -11.01 -5.64 1.77
CA SER A 159 -11.06 -7.02 1.25
C SER A 159 -9.75 -7.81 1.46
N PHE A 160 -8.72 -7.15 2.00
CA PHE A 160 -7.41 -7.72 2.32
C PHE A 160 -7.16 -7.66 3.84
N ARG A 161 -6.08 -8.30 4.30
CA ARG A 161 -5.71 -8.38 5.72
C ARG A 161 -5.26 -7.05 6.35
N HIS A 162 -4.96 -6.03 5.53
CA HIS A 162 -4.51 -4.74 6.02
C HIS A 162 -5.68 -3.89 6.56
N VAL A 163 -5.41 -3.16 7.65
CA VAL A 163 -6.43 -2.38 8.38
C VAL A 163 -6.32 -0.86 8.15
N GLY A 164 -5.67 -0.45 7.06
CA GLY A 164 -5.51 0.97 6.69
C GLY A 164 -4.31 1.68 7.32
N VAL A 165 -3.52 0.99 8.13
CA VAL A 165 -2.29 1.53 8.74
C VAL A 165 -1.30 0.41 9.06
N PHE A 166 -0.01 0.74 9.03
CA PHE A 166 1.11 -0.07 9.50
C PHE A 166 1.76 0.65 10.69
N PRO A 167 1.30 0.45 11.93
CA PRO A 167 1.76 1.20 13.11
C PRO A 167 3.26 1.13 13.37
N GLU A 168 3.92 0.04 12.97
CA GLU A 168 5.37 -0.14 13.01
C GLU A 168 6.15 1.00 12.32
N GLN A 169 5.55 1.61 11.29
CA GLN A 169 6.16 2.68 10.50
C GLN A 169 6.31 4.00 11.28
N ALA A 170 5.70 4.11 12.48
CA ALA A 170 5.77 5.28 13.35
C ALA A 170 7.20 5.78 13.59
N SER A 171 8.15 4.86 13.79
CA SER A 171 9.56 5.20 14.03
C SER A 171 10.22 5.90 12.83
N HIS A 172 9.75 5.67 11.61
CA HIS A 172 10.17 6.42 10.42
C HIS A 172 9.46 7.78 10.31
N TRP A 173 8.20 7.85 10.70
CA TRP A 173 7.43 9.10 10.70
C TRP A 173 8.00 10.11 11.69
N ASP A 174 8.33 9.67 12.91
CA ASP A 174 8.92 10.52 13.96
C ASP A 174 10.29 11.07 13.55
N HIS A 175 11.12 10.21 12.95
CA HIS A 175 12.43 10.61 12.43
C HIS A 175 12.30 11.66 11.31
N MET A 176 11.41 11.43 10.35
CA MET A 176 11.16 12.38 9.27
C MET A 176 10.61 13.71 9.80
N ALA A 177 9.63 13.69 10.69
CA ALA A 177 9.07 14.90 11.29
C ALA A 177 10.15 15.72 12.02
N SER A 178 11.03 15.04 12.75
CA SER A 178 12.16 15.66 13.44
C SER A 178 13.11 16.36 12.48
N LEU A 179 13.44 15.73 11.34
CA LEU A 179 14.26 16.34 10.29
C LEU A 179 13.60 17.57 9.67
N ILE A 180 12.29 17.49 9.39
CA ILE A 180 11.53 18.60 8.80
C ILE A 180 11.56 19.82 9.74
N VAL A 181 11.26 19.61 11.02
CA VAL A 181 11.26 20.68 12.03
C VAL A 181 12.66 21.26 12.23
N ALA A 182 13.69 20.40 12.30
CA ALA A 182 15.07 20.83 12.51
C ALA A 182 15.65 21.63 11.33
N ALA A 183 15.15 21.41 10.10
CA ALA A 183 15.69 22.03 8.89
C ALA A 183 15.55 23.56 8.87
N LYS A 184 14.56 24.13 9.60
CA LYS A 184 14.29 25.59 9.69
C LYS A 184 14.21 26.28 8.32
N ARG A 185 13.72 25.56 7.31
CA ARG A 185 13.50 26.01 5.93
C ARG A 185 12.33 25.23 5.33
N PRO A 186 11.73 25.67 4.22
CA PRO A 186 10.78 24.84 3.47
C PRO A 186 11.43 23.51 3.08
N VAL A 187 10.71 22.41 3.34
CA VAL A 187 11.14 21.04 3.04
C VAL A 187 10.15 20.42 2.07
N LYS A 188 10.65 19.85 0.97
CA LYS A 188 9.86 19.10 0.00
C LYS A 188 9.98 17.60 0.25
N VAL A 189 8.84 16.95 0.50
CA VAL A 189 8.75 15.51 0.76
C VAL A 189 8.08 14.82 -0.41
N LEU A 190 8.70 13.76 -0.92
CA LEU A 190 8.08 12.82 -1.86
C LEU A 190 7.79 11.52 -1.12
N ASN A 191 6.54 11.05 -1.19
CA ASN A 191 6.13 9.76 -0.65
C ASN A 191 5.59 8.88 -1.78
N LEU A 192 6.35 7.86 -2.15
CA LEU A 192 6.02 6.90 -3.21
C LEU A 192 5.44 5.62 -2.59
N PHE A 193 4.44 5.03 -3.25
CA PHE A 193 3.65 3.92 -2.68
C PHE A 193 2.98 4.34 -1.37
N GLY A 194 2.42 5.54 -1.36
CA GLY A 194 2.07 6.23 -0.11
C GLY A 194 0.85 5.67 0.63
N TYR A 195 0.11 4.73 0.02
CA TYR A 195 -1.04 4.04 0.61
C TYR A 195 -2.08 5.00 1.22
N THR A 196 -2.44 4.83 2.49
CA THR A 196 -3.42 5.66 3.21
C THR A 196 -2.87 7.00 3.70
N GLY A 197 -1.62 7.33 3.34
CA GLY A 197 -1.08 8.67 3.43
C GLY A 197 -0.56 9.14 4.78
N LEU A 198 -0.53 8.28 5.81
CA LEU A 198 -0.11 8.64 7.18
C LEU A 198 1.24 9.36 7.23
N ALA A 199 2.27 8.84 6.57
CA ALA A 199 3.57 9.53 6.49
C ALA A 199 3.45 10.94 5.87
N SER A 200 2.63 11.08 4.83
CA SER A 200 2.37 12.35 4.14
C SER A 200 1.70 13.37 5.06
N LEU A 201 0.75 12.92 5.88
CA LEU A 201 0.07 13.76 6.85
C LEU A 201 1.00 14.19 7.98
N VAL A 202 1.84 13.27 8.48
CA VAL A 202 2.88 13.60 9.46
C VAL A 202 3.87 14.64 8.91
N ALA A 203 4.34 14.45 7.68
CA ALA A 203 5.22 15.41 7.00
C ALA A 203 4.56 16.79 6.84
N ALA A 204 3.32 16.83 6.35
CA ALA A 204 2.56 18.06 6.15
C ALA A 204 2.29 18.80 7.47
N ARG A 205 1.98 18.05 8.54
CA ARG A 205 1.81 18.59 9.90
C ARG A 205 3.11 19.19 10.42
N ALA A 206 4.26 18.57 10.14
CA ALA A 206 5.58 19.10 10.46
C ALA A 206 6.00 20.33 9.63
N GLY A 207 5.20 20.71 8.61
CA GLY A 207 5.41 21.92 7.81
C GLY A 207 6.01 21.68 6.42
N ALA A 208 6.08 20.44 5.95
CA ALA A 208 6.59 20.14 4.61
C ALA A 208 5.56 20.39 3.50
N GLU A 209 6.07 20.70 2.31
CA GLU A 209 5.35 20.57 1.03
C GLU A 209 5.42 19.11 0.59
N VAL A 210 4.28 18.45 0.44
CA VAL A 210 4.24 17.00 0.22
C VAL A 210 3.72 16.65 -1.16
N THR A 211 4.43 15.79 -1.87
CA THR A 211 3.90 15.06 -3.03
C THR A 211 3.70 13.61 -2.62
N HIS A 212 2.45 13.15 -2.68
CA HIS A 212 2.07 11.78 -2.38
C HIS A 212 1.70 11.07 -3.68
N VAL A 213 2.25 9.88 -3.90
CA VAL A 213 2.04 9.08 -5.12
C VAL A 213 1.60 7.67 -4.75
N ASP A 214 0.47 7.25 -5.30
CA ASP A 214 -0.01 5.87 -5.21
C ASP A 214 -0.70 5.47 -6.53
N ALA A 215 -0.57 4.22 -6.94
CA ALA A 215 -1.21 3.71 -8.15
C ALA A 215 -2.74 3.52 -7.96
N SER A 216 -3.18 3.32 -6.72
CA SER A 216 -4.57 3.06 -6.38
C SER A 216 -5.33 4.36 -6.16
N LYS A 217 -6.25 4.68 -7.08
CA LYS A 217 -7.22 5.78 -6.88
C LYS A 217 -8.02 5.60 -5.58
N LYS A 218 -8.27 4.35 -5.16
CA LYS A 218 -8.95 4.03 -3.91
C LYS A 218 -8.10 4.42 -2.70
N ALA A 219 -6.80 4.09 -2.71
CA ALA A 219 -5.86 4.47 -1.64
C ALA A 219 -5.72 6.00 -1.53
N ILE A 220 -5.62 6.70 -2.66
CA ILE A 220 -5.64 8.18 -2.68
C ILE A 220 -6.93 8.74 -2.09
N GLY A 221 -8.09 8.12 -2.36
CA GLY A 221 -9.36 8.47 -1.73
C GLY A 221 -9.29 8.35 -0.21
N TRP A 222 -8.81 7.22 0.30
CA TRP A 222 -8.63 7.00 1.74
C TRP A 222 -7.63 7.97 2.37
N ALA A 223 -6.55 8.30 1.66
CA ALA A 223 -5.56 9.26 2.15
C ALA A 223 -6.12 10.69 2.25
N ARG A 224 -7.02 11.07 1.34
CA ARG A 224 -7.76 12.34 1.42
C ARG A 224 -8.78 12.34 2.57
N GLU A 225 -9.50 11.26 2.78
CA GLU A 225 -10.38 11.10 3.97
C GLU A 225 -9.57 11.25 5.26
N ASN A 226 -8.38 10.66 5.32
CA ASN A 226 -7.46 10.83 6.44
C ASN A 226 -6.96 12.29 6.57
N GLN A 227 -6.72 13.00 5.47
CA GLN A 227 -6.36 14.42 5.50
C GLN A 227 -7.47 15.29 6.10
N GLU A 228 -8.72 15.01 5.74
CA GLU A 228 -9.90 15.73 6.23
C GLU A 228 -10.10 15.52 7.74
N ILE A 229 -10.10 14.25 8.20
CA ILE A 229 -10.28 13.95 9.63
C ILE A 229 -9.09 14.44 10.48
N ALA A 230 -7.87 14.43 9.93
CA ALA A 230 -6.68 15.02 10.56
C ALA A 230 -6.73 16.55 10.62
N ARG A 231 -7.72 17.21 9.98
CA ARG A 231 -7.87 18.67 9.89
C ARG A 231 -6.66 19.33 9.22
N LEU A 232 -6.13 18.69 8.18
CA LEU A 232 -4.98 19.15 7.41
C LEU A 232 -5.36 19.52 5.96
N ALA A 233 -6.63 19.85 5.71
CA ALA A 233 -7.13 20.17 4.37
C ALA A 233 -6.47 21.44 3.78
N ASP A 234 -5.97 22.35 4.62
CA ASP A 234 -5.23 23.55 4.26
C ASP A 234 -3.74 23.30 3.97
N LYS A 235 -3.22 22.11 4.28
CA LYS A 235 -1.81 21.78 4.11
C LYS A 235 -1.43 21.48 2.65
N PRO A 236 -0.20 21.81 2.23
CA PRO A 236 0.25 21.66 0.84
C PRO A 236 0.57 20.20 0.49
N ILE A 237 -0.47 19.38 0.27
CA ILE A 237 -0.33 17.99 -0.17
C ILE A 237 -0.83 17.83 -1.60
N ARG A 238 0.07 17.45 -2.51
CA ARG A 238 -0.25 17.09 -3.89
C ARG A 238 -0.47 15.59 -4.00
N TRP A 239 -1.72 15.21 -4.28
CA TRP A 239 -2.14 13.82 -4.46
C TRP A 239 -2.04 13.37 -5.92
N ILE A 240 -1.20 12.38 -6.20
CA ILE A 240 -0.94 11.86 -7.54
C ILE A 240 -1.39 10.40 -7.63
N VAL A 241 -2.26 10.11 -8.60
CA VAL A 241 -2.61 8.73 -8.99
C VAL A 241 -1.74 8.33 -10.18
N GLU A 242 -0.59 7.70 -9.93
CA GLU A 242 0.35 7.27 -10.97
C GLU A 242 1.19 6.07 -10.50
N ASP A 243 1.75 5.33 -11.45
CA ASP A 243 2.87 4.42 -11.18
C ASP A 243 4.07 5.20 -10.62
N ALA A 244 4.63 4.72 -9.51
CA ALA A 244 5.68 5.41 -8.78
C ALA A 244 6.98 5.58 -9.59
N MET A 245 7.37 4.55 -10.36
CA MET A 245 8.56 4.59 -11.20
C MET A 245 8.40 5.63 -12.31
N LYS A 246 7.28 5.59 -13.05
CA LYS A 246 6.98 6.58 -14.10
C LYS A 246 6.88 8.00 -13.59
N PHE A 247 6.32 8.18 -12.39
CA PHE A 247 6.28 9.48 -11.74
C PHE A 247 7.70 9.98 -11.44
N ALA A 248 8.55 9.14 -10.84
CA ALA A 248 9.93 9.49 -10.50
C ALA A 248 10.76 9.83 -11.75
N GLU A 249 10.67 9.04 -12.82
CA GLU A 249 11.32 9.32 -14.12
C GLU A 249 10.86 10.65 -14.73
N ARG A 250 9.60 11.02 -14.52
CA ARG A 250 9.04 12.29 -14.99
C ARG A 250 9.58 13.46 -14.20
N GLU A 251 9.68 13.33 -12.88
CA GLU A 251 10.28 14.35 -12.02
C GLU A 251 11.77 14.54 -12.32
N GLU A 252 12.51 13.47 -12.61
CA GLU A 252 13.89 13.53 -13.08
C GLU A 252 14.00 14.36 -14.38
N ARG A 253 13.20 14.03 -15.40
CA ARG A 253 13.15 14.76 -16.68
C ARG A 253 12.76 16.23 -16.54
N ARG A 254 11.93 16.57 -15.55
CA ARG A 254 11.49 17.95 -15.27
C ARG A 254 12.51 18.76 -14.48
N GLY A 255 13.52 18.12 -13.90
CA GLY A 255 14.41 18.80 -12.96
C GLY A 255 13.77 19.04 -11.59
N SER A 256 12.65 18.39 -11.25
CA SER A 256 12.03 18.48 -9.93
C SER A 256 12.96 17.89 -8.86
N ARG A 257 12.96 18.45 -7.65
CA ARG A 257 13.83 18.04 -6.55
C ARG A 257 13.11 17.98 -5.20
N TYR A 258 13.52 17.04 -4.35
CA TYR A 258 12.96 16.76 -3.04
C TYR A 258 14.03 16.68 -1.97
N ASP A 259 13.71 17.14 -0.76
CA ASP A 259 14.62 17.10 0.39
C ASP A 259 14.55 15.76 1.11
N ILE A 260 13.36 15.17 1.17
CA ILE A 260 13.12 13.84 1.74
C ILE A 260 12.35 13.01 0.73
N ILE A 261 12.77 11.76 0.54
CA ILE A 261 12.04 10.78 -0.26
C ILE A 261 11.77 9.54 0.60
N LEU A 262 10.50 9.16 0.69
CA LEU A 262 10.05 7.89 1.25
C LEU A 262 9.55 7.02 0.10
N PHE A 263 9.89 5.73 0.13
CA PHE A 263 9.26 4.76 -0.76
C PHE A 263 9.10 3.42 -0.09
N ASP A 264 7.88 2.89 -0.19
CA ASP A 264 7.46 1.62 0.43
C ASP A 264 6.94 0.64 -0.62
N PRO A 265 7.82 0.18 -1.56
CA PRO A 265 7.39 -0.66 -2.66
C PRO A 265 6.92 -2.04 -2.18
N PRO A 266 5.80 -2.56 -2.71
CA PRO A 266 5.39 -3.93 -2.47
C PRO A 266 6.32 -4.93 -3.17
N ALA A 267 6.25 -6.21 -2.81
CA ALA A 267 7.01 -7.26 -3.48
C ALA A 267 6.65 -7.37 -4.98
N TYR A 268 5.36 -7.29 -5.26
CA TYR A 268 4.76 -7.25 -6.59
C TYR A 268 3.73 -6.11 -6.62
N GLY A 269 3.45 -5.55 -7.78
CA GLY A 269 2.42 -4.52 -7.88
C GLY A 269 2.05 -4.20 -9.31
N ARG A 270 0.99 -3.39 -9.45
CA ARG A 270 0.58 -2.87 -10.76
C ARG A 270 0.29 -1.37 -10.74
N GLY A 271 0.81 -0.68 -11.74
CA GLY A 271 0.47 0.71 -12.01
C GLY A 271 -0.96 0.87 -12.56
N PRO A 272 -1.50 2.10 -12.60
CA PRO A 272 -2.88 2.34 -13.04
C PRO A 272 -3.15 1.94 -14.51
N LYS A 273 -2.13 1.84 -15.35
CA LYS A 273 -2.23 1.44 -16.76
C LYS A 273 -1.72 0.02 -17.00
N GLY A 274 -1.56 -0.77 -15.93
CA GLY A 274 -1.10 -2.15 -15.99
C GLY A 274 0.42 -2.31 -16.04
N GLU A 275 1.19 -1.26 -15.75
CA GLU A 275 2.63 -1.36 -15.49
C GLU A 275 2.89 -2.44 -14.44
N VAL A 276 3.89 -3.28 -14.64
CA VAL A 276 4.23 -4.33 -13.66
C VAL A 276 5.35 -3.82 -12.76
N TRP A 277 5.18 -3.98 -11.46
CA TRP A 277 6.21 -3.76 -10.46
C TRP A 277 6.69 -5.10 -9.88
N GLN A 278 8.01 -5.31 -9.81
CA GLN A 278 8.65 -6.43 -9.14
C GLN A 278 9.84 -5.87 -8.36
N LEU A 279 9.85 -6.08 -7.04
CA LEU A 279 10.80 -5.43 -6.14
C LEU A 279 12.25 -5.64 -6.57
N PHE A 280 12.69 -6.90 -6.75
CA PHE A 280 14.10 -7.18 -7.06
C PHE A 280 14.53 -6.75 -8.48
N GLU A 281 13.60 -6.60 -9.42
CA GLU A 281 13.91 -6.14 -10.77
C GLU A 281 13.99 -4.61 -10.87
N HIS A 282 13.09 -3.90 -10.17
CA HIS A 282 12.88 -2.46 -10.39
C HIS A 282 13.43 -1.57 -9.27
N LEU A 283 13.60 -2.09 -8.05
CA LEU A 283 14.08 -1.33 -6.90
C LEU A 283 15.43 -0.64 -7.15
N PRO A 284 16.44 -1.27 -7.79
CA PRO A 284 17.71 -0.60 -8.07
C PRO A 284 17.55 0.66 -8.93
N ALA A 285 16.73 0.59 -9.98
CA ALA A 285 16.48 1.71 -10.88
C ALA A 285 15.69 2.83 -10.19
N LEU A 286 14.68 2.50 -9.39
CA LEU A 286 13.93 3.47 -8.62
C LEU A 286 14.81 4.20 -7.59
N THR A 287 15.68 3.46 -6.89
CA THR A 287 16.58 4.04 -5.88
C THR A 287 17.57 5.01 -6.54
N ASP A 288 18.10 4.67 -7.73
CA ASP A 288 18.99 5.57 -8.48
C ASP A 288 18.29 6.86 -8.94
N ILE A 289 17.04 6.78 -9.37
CA ILE A 289 16.22 7.96 -9.68
C ILE A 289 15.96 8.79 -8.43
N CYS A 290 15.65 8.16 -7.30
CA CYS A 290 15.44 8.86 -6.04
C CYS A 290 16.67 9.72 -5.68
N ARG A 291 17.89 9.20 -5.86
CA ARG A 291 19.12 10.00 -5.72
C ARG A 291 19.18 11.18 -6.70
N SER A 292 18.83 10.98 -7.97
CA SER A 292 18.96 12.04 -9.00
C SER A 292 17.97 13.19 -8.82
N ILE A 293 16.86 12.94 -8.11
CA ILE A 293 15.83 13.95 -7.79
C ILE A 293 15.97 14.53 -6.39
N LEU A 294 17.13 14.40 -5.74
CA LEU A 294 17.41 15.07 -4.46
C LEU A 294 17.83 16.54 -4.63
N THR A 295 17.38 17.40 -3.71
CA THR A 295 17.85 18.80 -3.66
C THR A 295 19.36 18.87 -3.41
N PRO A 296 20.01 20.03 -3.63
CA PRO A 296 21.42 20.22 -3.27
C PRO A 296 21.72 20.10 -1.77
N LYS A 297 20.70 20.18 -0.90
CA LYS A 297 20.81 20.04 0.56
C LYS A 297 19.79 19.03 1.06
N PRO A 298 19.83 17.77 0.60
CA PRO A 298 18.82 16.79 0.96
C PRO A 298 18.96 16.43 2.44
N LEU A 299 17.90 15.88 3.03
CA LEU A 299 17.86 15.50 4.44
C LEU A 299 17.90 13.98 4.60
N ALA A 300 17.07 13.23 3.86
CA ALA A 300 17.02 11.78 3.98
C ALA A 300 16.36 11.09 2.79
N VAL A 301 16.69 9.80 2.62
CA VAL A 301 15.97 8.87 1.76
C VAL A 301 15.67 7.61 2.56
N VAL A 302 14.41 7.19 2.62
CA VAL A 302 13.95 6.04 3.41
C VAL A 302 13.27 5.03 2.50
N LEU A 303 13.80 3.81 2.52
CA LEU A 303 13.23 2.62 1.90
C LEU A 303 12.72 1.68 2.98
N THR A 304 11.46 1.25 2.85
CA THR A 304 10.87 0.15 3.63
C THR A 304 10.46 -0.98 2.70
N ALA A 305 10.53 -2.22 3.20
CA ALA A 305 10.17 -3.40 2.41
C ALA A 305 9.59 -4.50 3.29
N TYR A 306 8.38 -4.97 2.97
CA TYR A 306 7.69 -6.07 3.66
C TYR A 306 8.06 -7.47 3.10
N SER A 307 8.93 -7.53 2.08
CA SER A 307 9.44 -8.81 1.54
C SER A 307 10.54 -9.41 2.42
N ILE A 308 10.15 -10.04 3.53
CA ILE A 308 11.05 -10.60 4.57
C ILE A 308 11.92 -11.77 4.03
N ARG A 309 11.66 -12.29 2.83
CA ARG A 309 12.53 -13.33 2.23
C ARG A 309 13.96 -12.82 1.92
N ALA A 310 14.15 -11.51 1.79
CA ALA A 310 15.47 -10.91 1.69
C ALA A 310 16.01 -10.51 3.07
N SER A 311 17.33 -10.51 3.23
CA SER A 311 17.95 -9.86 4.39
C SER A 311 17.99 -8.34 4.19
N PHE A 312 17.86 -7.57 5.28
CA PHE A 312 18.10 -6.12 5.25
C PHE A 312 19.48 -5.76 4.68
N PHE A 313 20.47 -6.67 4.73
CA PHE A 313 21.78 -6.48 4.09
C PHE A 313 21.69 -6.23 2.58
N ALA A 314 20.70 -6.80 1.88
CA ALA A 314 20.54 -6.59 0.44
C ALA A 314 20.13 -5.15 0.11
N ILE A 315 19.11 -4.61 0.81
CA ILE A 315 18.68 -3.23 0.65
C ILE A 315 19.68 -2.23 1.25
N HIS A 316 20.46 -2.65 2.25
CA HIS A 316 21.57 -1.87 2.80
C HIS A 316 22.68 -1.66 1.76
N ALA A 317 23.15 -2.74 1.13
CA ALA A 317 24.17 -2.68 0.09
C ALA A 317 23.72 -1.82 -1.10
N LEU A 318 22.48 -2.02 -1.56
CA LEU A 318 21.88 -1.19 -2.60
C LEU A 318 21.93 0.31 -2.23
N MET A 319 21.45 0.67 -1.04
CA MET A 319 21.45 2.07 -0.60
C MET A 319 22.87 2.63 -0.48
N ARG A 320 23.84 1.88 0.05
CA ARG A 320 25.23 2.38 0.14
C ARG A 320 25.85 2.63 -1.22
N ASP A 321 25.67 1.71 -2.17
CA ASP A 321 26.15 1.87 -3.54
C ASP A 321 25.44 3.04 -4.24
N THR A 322 24.12 3.12 -4.11
CA THR A 322 23.35 4.20 -4.73
C THR A 322 23.73 5.55 -4.16
N PHE A 323 24.12 5.70 -2.89
CA PHE A 323 24.47 6.98 -2.25
C PHE A 323 25.99 7.25 -2.14
N ALA A 324 26.83 6.46 -2.80
CA ALA A 324 28.29 6.69 -2.84
C ALA A 324 28.66 8.11 -3.30
N GLY A 325 29.62 8.74 -2.61
CA GLY A 325 30.08 10.10 -2.88
C GLY A 325 29.20 11.22 -2.33
N MET A 326 28.05 10.93 -1.71
CA MET A 326 27.18 11.96 -1.09
C MET A 326 27.50 12.22 0.39
N GLY A 327 28.46 11.50 0.98
CA GLY A 327 28.68 11.51 2.43
C GLY A 327 27.46 10.94 3.17
N GLY A 328 27.18 11.45 4.36
CA GLY A 328 26.04 10.97 5.15
C GLY A 328 26.28 9.60 5.78
N ARG A 329 25.17 8.94 6.16
CA ARG A 329 25.17 7.61 6.75
C ARG A 329 23.98 6.78 6.24
N VAL A 330 24.20 5.49 6.00
CA VAL A 330 23.13 4.52 5.79
C VAL A 330 22.90 3.73 7.07
N GLU A 331 21.65 3.73 7.55
CA GLU A 331 21.20 2.92 8.67
C GLU A 331 20.20 1.87 8.18
N SER A 332 20.37 0.61 8.57
CA SER A 332 19.50 -0.47 8.09
C SER A 332 19.29 -1.56 9.14
N GLY A 333 18.15 -2.23 9.03
CA GLY A 333 17.80 -3.37 9.86
C GLY A 333 16.32 -3.70 9.73
N GLU A 334 15.69 -4.00 10.87
CA GLU A 334 14.30 -4.46 10.93
C GLU A 334 13.44 -3.54 11.79
N LEU A 335 12.16 -3.47 11.44
CA LEU A 335 11.10 -2.91 12.26
C LEU A 335 10.45 -4.06 13.02
N ILE A 336 10.29 -3.88 14.31
CA ILE A 336 9.63 -4.87 15.18
C ILE A 336 8.50 -4.22 15.98
N ILE A 337 7.53 -5.06 16.35
CA ILE A 337 6.51 -4.75 17.34
C ILE A 337 6.68 -5.73 18.49
N ARG A 338 6.66 -5.23 19.73
CA ARG A 338 6.75 -6.06 20.92
C ARG A 338 5.36 -6.32 21.49
N GLU A 339 5.03 -7.58 21.69
CA GLU A 339 3.73 -7.95 22.27
C GLU A 339 3.68 -7.67 23.79
N GLN A 340 2.48 -7.44 24.31
CA GLN A 340 2.26 -7.20 25.73
C GLN A 340 2.18 -8.50 26.56
N SER A 341 1.82 -9.63 25.96
CA SER A 341 1.64 -10.90 26.68
C SER A 341 2.95 -11.48 27.20
N ALA A 342 3.82 -12.00 26.33
CA ALA A 342 5.06 -12.66 26.69
C ALA A 342 6.32 -11.83 26.36
N GLY A 343 6.15 -10.60 25.87
CA GLY A 343 7.26 -9.69 25.54
C GLY A 343 8.05 -10.07 24.28
N ARG A 344 7.53 -10.98 23.45
CA ARG A 344 8.16 -11.41 22.19
C ARG A 344 8.19 -10.27 21.17
N ALA A 345 9.25 -10.25 20.36
CA ALA A 345 9.35 -9.34 19.22
C ALA A 345 8.81 -10.03 17.96
N LEU A 346 7.94 -9.34 17.23
CA LEU A 346 7.45 -9.73 15.92
C LEU A 346 8.05 -8.77 14.88
N SER A 347 8.91 -9.29 14.01
CA SER A 347 9.48 -8.51 12.90
C SER A 347 8.44 -8.26 11.83
N THR A 348 8.33 -7.04 11.32
CA THR A 348 7.28 -6.65 10.38
C THR A 348 7.83 -6.33 9.00
N SER A 349 8.92 -5.57 8.94
CA SER A 349 9.49 -5.08 7.69
C SER A 349 10.98 -4.79 7.82
N LEU A 350 11.67 -4.81 6.69
CA LEU A 350 13.04 -4.33 6.56
C LEU A 350 13.03 -2.83 6.30
N PHE A 351 14.11 -2.14 6.69
CA PHE A 351 14.34 -0.77 6.24
C PHE A 351 15.80 -0.50 5.91
N SER A 352 15.99 0.52 5.08
CA SER A 352 17.27 1.16 4.87
C SER A 352 17.06 2.65 4.66
N ARG A 353 17.71 3.50 5.44
CA ARG A 353 17.66 4.95 5.27
C ARG A 353 19.04 5.55 5.10
N TRP A 354 19.20 6.38 4.07
CA TRP A 354 20.32 7.30 3.97
C TRP A 354 19.93 8.62 4.63
N VAL A 355 20.80 9.16 5.50
CA VAL A 355 20.62 10.46 6.16
C VAL A 355 21.83 11.33 5.82
N ALA A 356 21.55 12.57 5.41
CA ALA A 356 22.58 13.56 5.13
C ALA A 356 23.34 13.94 6.41
N GLN A 357 24.57 14.44 6.25
CA GLN A 357 25.39 14.96 7.35
C GLN A 357 24.97 16.36 7.80
#